data_AF-A0A7C3DPS7-F1
#
_entry.id   AF-A0A7C3DPS7-F1
#
_cell.length_a   1.000
_cell.length_b   1.000
_cell.length_c   1.000
_cell.angle_alpha   90.00
_cell.angle_beta   90.00
_cell.angle_gamma   90.00
#
_symmetry.space_group_name_H-M   'P 1'
#
loop_
_entity.id
_entity.type
_entity.pdbx_description
1 polymer ?
#
loop_
_entity_poly.entity_id
_entity_poly.type
_entity_poly.pdbx_seq_one_letter_code
_entity_poly.pdbx_strand_id
1 'polypeptide(L)'
;MGYMYRDPDPWWVDPESDHYFGFRLRRADGWHLGWLRLHWKLVRGGPEPAPLELVSWAAQPEPETAIVVGEPARPTLRAGREGHDLVLRWSPVWTNAVLEGTASLSTPAWEPVPGVTNATARLPAAGPLGFFRLRTP
;
A
#
# COMPACT_ATOMS: atom_id res chain seq x y z
N MET A 1 -42.62 36.93 -29.11
CA MET A 1 -41.98 36.53 -27.84
C MET A 1 -41.14 35.30 -28.13
N GLY A 2 -39.84 35.47 -28.36
CA GLY A 2 -38.92 34.36 -28.59
C GLY A 2 -38.25 33.99 -27.27
N TYR A 3 -38.45 32.77 -26.80
CA TYR A 3 -37.66 32.19 -25.72
C TYR A 3 -36.24 31.95 -26.25
N MET A 4 -35.29 32.81 -25.89
CA MET A 4 -33.88 32.48 -26.01
C MET A 4 -33.55 31.45 -24.94
N TYR A 5 -33.40 30.21 -25.35
CA TYR A 5 -32.72 29.18 -24.56
C TYR A 5 -31.29 29.68 -24.33
N ARG A 6 -30.98 30.12 -23.11
CA ARG A 6 -29.59 30.35 -22.70
C ARG A 6 -28.99 28.97 -22.46
N ASP A 7 -28.24 28.45 -23.41
CA ASP A 7 -27.21 27.46 -23.10
C ASP A 7 -26.19 28.14 -22.16
N PRO A 8 -25.96 27.64 -20.93
CA PRO A 8 -24.84 28.08 -20.14
C PRO A 8 -23.58 27.43 -20.72
N ASP A 9 -22.84 28.22 -21.50
CA ASP A 9 -21.52 27.88 -22.02
C ASP A 9 -20.57 27.48 -20.84
N PRO A 10 -20.03 26.25 -20.78
CA PRO A 10 -19.45 25.67 -19.56
C PRO A 10 -17.96 26.02 -19.34
N TRP A 11 -17.51 27.21 -19.76
CA TRP A 11 -16.10 27.63 -19.67
C TRP A 11 -15.63 27.98 -18.24
N TRP A 12 -16.46 27.70 -17.22
CA TRP A 12 -16.31 28.19 -15.84
C TRP A 12 -16.12 27.08 -14.80
N VAL A 13 -15.88 25.83 -15.22
CA VAL A 13 -15.55 24.75 -14.29
C VAL A 13 -14.08 24.85 -13.94
N ASP A 14 -13.76 25.07 -12.66
CA ASP A 14 -12.38 24.94 -12.16
C ASP A 14 -11.88 23.53 -12.52
N PRO A 15 -10.77 23.40 -13.27
CA PRO A 15 -10.30 22.10 -13.68
C PRO A 15 -9.80 21.34 -12.44
N GLU A 16 -10.49 20.25 -12.13
CA GLU A 16 -10.00 19.21 -11.24
C GLU A 16 -9.19 18.23 -12.08
N SER A 17 -8.02 17.84 -11.60
CA SER A 17 -7.15 16.94 -12.35
C SER A 17 -6.43 15.97 -11.45
N ASP A 18 -6.44 14.71 -11.86
CA ASP A 18 -5.64 13.64 -11.28
C ASP A 18 -4.44 13.36 -12.18
N HIS A 19 -3.25 13.38 -11.60
CA HIS A 19 -2.02 13.06 -12.30
C HIS A 19 -1.38 11.81 -11.71
N TYR A 20 -1.07 10.86 -12.58
CA TYR A 20 -0.43 9.59 -12.24
C TYR A 20 1.03 9.60 -12.68
N PHE A 21 1.95 9.43 -11.75
CA PHE A 21 3.39 9.39 -12.01
C PHE A 21 3.93 8.01 -11.69
N GLY A 22 4.46 7.29 -12.69
CA GLY A 22 5.24 6.08 -12.46
C GLY A 22 6.70 6.42 -12.12
N PHE A 23 7.29 5.70 -11.17
CA PHE A 23 8.71 5.83 -10.86
C PHE A 23 9.38 4.47 -10.67
N ARG A 24 10.69 4.43 -10.93
CA ARG A 24 11.54 3.26 -10.70
C ARG A 24 12.64 3.64 -9.71
N LEU A 25 12.73 2.93 -8.59
CA LEU A 25 13.65 3.23 -7.50
C LEU A 25 14.65 2.10 -7.30
N ARG A 26 15.94 2.43 -7.10
CA ARG A 26 16.96 1.47 -6.66
C ARG A 26 17.00 1.45 -5.13
N ARG A 27 16.82 0.28 -4.53
CA ARG A 27 16.93 0.02 -3.08
C ARG A 27 17.95 -1.09 -2.82
N ALA A 28 18.31 -1.29 -1.56
CA ALA A 28 19.29 -2.32 -1.15
C ALA A 28 18.88 -3.75 -1.57
N ASP A 29 17.57 -4.00 -1.69
CA ASP A 29 16.95 -5.26 -2.10
C ASP A 29 16.64 -5.35 -3.60
N GLY A 30 16.96 -4.32 -4.40
CA GLY A 30 16.83 -4.38 -5.86
C GLY A 30 16.17 -3.18 -6.51
N TRP A 31 15.61 -3.38 -7.71
CA TRP A 31 14.81 -2.37 -8.42
C TRP A 31 13.34 -2.52 -8.05
N HIS A 32 12.69 -1.41 -7.73
CA HIS A 32 11.27 -1.34 -7.35
C HIS A 32 10.54 -0.42 -8.31
N LEU A 33 9.29 -0.75 -8.61
CA LEU A 33 8.39 0.10 -9.40
C LEU A 33 7.33 0.69 -8.46
N GLY A 34 6.90 1.91 -8.73
CA GLY A 34 5.83 2.54 -7.95
C GLY A 34 5.07 3.59 -8.74
N TRP A 35 3.98 4.06 -8.16
CA TRP A 35 3.21 5.17 -8.69
C TRP A 35 2.76 6.13 -7.60
N LEU A 36 2.50 7.38 -8.01
CA LEU A 36 1.96 8.46 -7.20
C LEU A 36 0.71 9.02 -7.88
N ARG A 37 -0.40 9.22 -7.15
CA ARG A 37 -1.54 10.02 -7.59
C ARG A 37 -1.53 11.35 -6.86
N LEU A 38 -1.41 12.40 -7.63
CA LEU A 38 -1.53 13.77 -7.17
C LEU A 38 -2.89 14.31 -7.58
N HIS A 39 -3.58 14.92 -6.63
CA HIS A 39 -4.82 15.64 -6.89
C HIS A 39 -4.57 17.13 -6.67
N TRP A 40 -5.05 17.94 -7.60
CA TRP A 40 -5.12 19.37 -7.40
C TRP A 40 -6.31 19.98 -8.12
N LYS A 41 -6.76 21.09 -7.54
CA LYS A 41 -7.82 21.93 -8.07
C LYS A 41 -7.28 23.34 -8.29
N LEU A 42 -7.31 23.80 -9.53
CA LEU A 42 -6.89 25.16 -9.84
C LEU A 42 -8.08 26.10 -9.60
N VAL A 43 -8.04 26.86 -8.51
CA VAL A 43 -9.04 27.91 -8.24
C VAL A 43 -8.53 29.24 -8.79
N ARG A 44 -9.06 29.71 -9.92
CA ARG A 44 -8.65 31.00 -10.51
C ARG A 44 -9.17 32.16 -9.66
N GLY A 45 -8.26 33.02 -9.18
CA GLY A 45 -8.60 34.17 -8.33
C GLY A 45 -8.85 33.82 -6.85
N GLY A 46 -8.62 32.56 -6.46
CA GLY A 46 -8.65 32.12 -5.07
C GLY A 46 -7.38 32.52 -4.31
N PRO A 47 -7.37 32.37 -2.97
CA PRO A 47 -6.13 32.42 -2.20
C PRO A 47 -5.13 31.37 -2.71
N GLU A 48 -3.86 31.52 -2.33
CA GLU A 48 -2.73 30.64 -2.69
C GLU A 48 -3.16 29.17 -2.91
N PRO A 49 -2.76 28.53 -4.03
CA PRO A 49 -3.21 27.18 -4.37
C PRO A 49 -3.03 26.26 -3.16
N ALA A 50 -4.08 25.49 -2.84
CA ALA A 50 -4.04 24.54 -1.74
C ALA A 50 -2.79 23.66 -1.88
N PRO A 51 -2.10 23.33 -0.77
CA PRO A 51 -0.94 22.45 -0.81
C PRO A 51 -1.26 21.17 -1.60
N LEU A 52 -0.29 20.74 -2.41
CA LEU A 52 -0.39 19.51 -3.18
C LEU A 52 -0.72 18.33 -2.26
N GLU A 53 -1.86 17.67 -2.48
CA GLU A 53 -2.27 16.52 -1.70
C GLU A 53 -1.80 15.22 -2.36
N LEU A 54 -1.01 14.43 -1.62
CA LEU A 54 -0.74 13.06 -1.99
C LEU A 54 -1.95 12.19 -1.65
N VAL A 55 -2.75 11.88 -2.66
CA VAL A 55 -4.00 11.11 -2.47
C VAL A 55 -3.72 9.63 -2.27
N SER A 56 -2.83 9.05 -3.07
CA SER A 56 -2.48 7.63 -2.95
C SER A 56 -1.17 7.32 -3.67
N TRP A 57 -0.56 6.20 -3.28
CA TRP A 57 0.67 5.68 -3.88
C TRP A 57 0.75 4.16 -3.67
N ALA A 58 1.48 3.47 -4.54
CA ALA A 58 1.88 2.08 -4.30
C ALA A 58 3.30 1.85 -4.82
N ALA A 59 4.02 0.90 -4.21
CA ALA A 59 5.36 0.50 -4.64
C ALA A 59 5.55 -1.01 -4.52
N GLN A 60 5.75 -1.72 -5.63
CA GLN A 60 5.86 -3.17 -5.67
C GLN A 60 7.34 -3.62 -5.62
N PRO A 61 7.66 -4.63 -4.77
CA PRO A 61 9.01 -5.17 -4.69
C PRO A 61 9.33 -6.17 -5.80
N GLU A 62 8.33 -6.76 -6.45
CA GLU A 62 8.53 -7.68 -7.58
C GLU A 62 8.65 -6.93 -8.92
N PRO A 63 9.76 -7.11 -9.65
CA PRO A 63 9.93 -6.56 -11.00
C PRO A 63 8.88 -7.10 -11.98
N GLU A 64 8.54 -6.31 -13.01
CA GLU A 64 7.65 -6.71 -14.12
C GLU A 64 6.24 -7.17 -13.71
N THR A 65 5.84 -6.90 -12.47
CA THR A 65 4.50 -7.22 -11.96
C THR A 65 3.61 -5.98 -12.03
N ALA A 66 2.36 -6.14 -12.47
CA ALA A 66 1.42 -5.04 -12.55
C ALA A 66 1.15 -4.44 -11.16
N ILE A 67 1.17 -3.11 -11.08
CA ILE A 67 0.79 -2.37 -9.88
C ILE A 67 -0.63 -1.83 -10.11
N VAL A 68 -1.60 -2.36 -9.38
CA VAL A 68 -3.00 -1.92 -9.49
C VAL A 68 -3.16 -0.58 -8.78
N VAL A 69 -3.77 0.38 -9.47
CA VAL A 69 -4.05 1.72 -8.90
C VAL A 69 -5.03 1.59 -7.75
N GLY A 70 -4.74 2.28 -6.64
CA GLY A 70 -5.56 2.25 -5.42
C GLY A 70 -5.37 1.01 -4.53
N GLU A 71 -4.69 -0.03 -5.00
CA GLU A 71 -4.35 -1.18 -4.17
C GLU A 71 -2.97 -1.00 -3.52
N PRO A 72 -2.83 -1.23 -2.22
CA PRO A 72 -1.53 -1.26 -1.60
C PRO A 72 -0.68 -2.38 -2.22
N ALA A 73 0.62 -2.14 -2.36
CA ALA A 73 1.55 -3.14 -2.84
C ALA A 73 1.54 -4.40 -1.95
N ARG A 74 1.75 -5.57 -2.54
CA ARG A 74 1.71 -6.86 -1.81
C ARG A 74 2.57 -6.77 -0.56
N PRO A 75 2.08 -7.25 0.60
CA PRO A 75 2.82 -7.11 1.83
C PRO A 75 4.04 -8.02 1.80
N THR A 76 5.22 -7.45 2.01
CA THR A 76 6.42 -8.24 2.26
C THR A 76 6.45 -8.65 3.73
N LEU A 77 6.39 -9.95 4.01
CA LEU A 77 6.69 -10.48 5.34
C LEU A 77 8.21 -10.44 5.55
N ARG A 78 8.66 -9.67 6.53
CA ARG A 78 10.07 -9.57 6.92
C ARG A 78 10.28 -10.31 8.23
N ALA A 79 11.35 -11.09 8.29
CA ALA A 79 11.79 -11.79 9.48
C ALA A 79 13.16 -11.27 9.92
N GLY A 80 13.33 -11.05 11.22
CA GLY A 80 14.62 -10.68 11.80
C GLY A 80 14.73 -11.20 13.23
N ARG A 81 15.94 -11.25 13.76
CA ARG A 81 16.18 -11.61 15.16
C ARG A 81 16.44 -10.34 15.97
N GLU A 82 15.74 -10.18 17.09
CA GLU A 82 15.99 -9.13 18.08
C GLU A 82 16.20 -9.78 19.45
N GLY A 83 17.44 -9.83 19.91
CA GLY A 83 17.80 -10.51 21.16
C GLY A 83 17.43 -12.00 21.11
N HIS A 84 16.49 -12.38 21.98
CA HIS A 84 15.98 -13.75 22.10
C HIS A 84 14.73 -14.02 21.27
N ASP A 85 14.26 -13.04 20.49
CA ASP A 85 13.02 -13.13 19.73
C ASP A 85 13.27 -13.20 18.22
N LEU A 86 12.50 -14.04 17.53
CA LEU A 86 12.16 -13.90 16.13
C LEU A 86 11.07 -12.85 16.00
N VAL A 87 11.34 -11.81 15.24
CA VAL A 87 10.39 -10.72 14.99
C VAL A 87 9.96 -10.73 13.53
N LEU A 88 8.66 -10.93 13.34
CA LEU A 88 8.00 -10.97 12.04
C LEU A 88 7.23 -9.66 11.87
N ARG A 89 7.44 -8.96 10.74
CA ARG A 89 6.84 -7.65 10.47
C ARG A 89 6.34 -7.53 9.04
N TRP A 90 5.26 -6.80 8.85
CA TRP A 90 4.75 -6.40 7.55
C TRP A 90 4.24 -4.96 7.58
N SER A 91 3.81 -4.44 6.43
CA SER A 91 3.29 -3.07 6.34
C SER A 91 1.93 -2.96 7.06
N PRO A 92 1.73 -1.99 7.97
CA PRO A 92 0.47 -1.82 8.71
C PRO A 92 -0.70 -1.34 7.84
N VAL A 93 -0.45 -0.94 6.59
CA VAL A 93 -1.50 -0.65 5.59
C VAL A 93 -2.40 -1.88 5.34
N TRP A 94 -1.86 -3.08 5.55
CA TRP A 94 -2.60 -4.34 5.44
C TRP A 94 -3.30 -4.69 6.76
N THR A 95 -4.36 -3.95 7.08
CA THR A 95 -5.07 -4.03 8.38
C THR A 95 -5.78 -5.36 8.65
N ASN A 96 -6.19 -6.08 7.60
CA ASN A 96 -6.89 -7.36 7.69
C ASN A 96 -6.00 -8.57 7.39
N ALA A 97 -4.67 -8.39 7.31
CA ALA A 97 -3.75 -9.51 7.08
C ALA A 97 -3.62 -10.38 8.34
N VAL A 98 -3.62 -11.70 8.14
CA VAL A 98 -3.47 -12.69 9.22
C VAL A 98 -2.12 -13.36 9.07
N LEU A 99 -1.29 -13.28 10.11
CA LEU A 99 -0.06 -14.07 10.21
C LEU A 99 -0.44 -15.50 10.62
N GLU A 100 -0.02 -16.48 9.83
CA GLU A 100 -0.26 -17.89 10.09
C GLU A 100 1.06 -18.64 10.22
N GLY A 101 1.08 -19.64 11.11
CA GLY A 101 2.22 -20.52 11.35
C GLY A 101 1.85 -21.97 11.08
N THR A 102 2.85 -22.77 10.70
CA THR A 102 2.73 -24.23 10.65
C THR A 102 4.06 -24.91 10.97
N ALA A 103 4.02 -26.13 11.50
CA ALA A 103 5.23 -26.91 11.80
C ALA A 103 5.76 -27.70 10.58
N SER A 104 4.94 -27.89 9.54
CA SER A 104 5.29 -28.72 8.39
C SER A 104 4.73 -28.17 7.08
N LEU A 105 5.55 -28.17 6.02
CA LEU A 105 5.09 -27.86 4.66
C LEU A 105 4.61 -29.09 3.89
N SER A 106 4.89 -30.31 4.35
CA SER A 106 4.42 -31.55 3.69
C SER A 106 2.96 -31.86 4.04
N THR A 107 2.55 -31.56 5.27
CA THR A 107 1.16 -31.70 5.74
C THR A 107 0.78 -30.42 6.50
N PRO A 108 0.55 -29.31 5.79
CA PRO A 108 0.40 -28.01 6.43
C PRO A 108 -0.94 -27.87 7.14
N ALA A 109 -0.88 -27.63 8.45
CA ALA A 109 -1.98 -27.10 9.24
C ALA A 109 -1.62 -25.65 9.61
N TRP A 110 -2.21 -24.69 8.91
CA TRP A 110 -1.96 -23.27 9.11
C TRP A 110 -2.90 -22.72 10.19
N GLU A 111 -2.33 -22.18 11.26
CA GLU A 111 -3.07 -21.59 12.35
C GLU A 111 -2.65 -20.13 12.58
N PRO A 112 -3.57 -19.25 13.00
CA PRO A 112 -3.23 -17.87 13.33
C PRO A 112 -2.16 -17.81 14.43
N VAL A 113 -1.13 -17.01 14.20
CA VAL A 113 -0.11 -16.73 15.22
C VAL A 113 -0.69 -15.78 16.26
N PRO A 114 -0.71 -16.13 17.56
CA PRO A 114 -1.26 -15.27 18.60
C PRO A 114 -0.32 -14.08 18.90
N GLY A 115 -0.86 -13.04 19.56
CA GLY A 115 -0.06 -11.93 20.07
C GLY A 115 0.46 -10.94 19.00
N VAL A 116 -0.09 -11.00 17.78
CA VAL A 116 0.17 -10.00 16.74
C VAL A 116 -0.35 -8.64 17.19
N THR A 117 0.51 -7.62 17.15
CA THR A 117 0.16 -6.22 17.46
C THR A 117 0.76 -5.30 16.40
N ASN A 118 -0.02 -4.35 15.87
CA ASN A 118 0.43 -3.35 14.88
C ASN A 118 1.32 -3.93 13.76
N ALA A 119 0.84 -4.97 13.08
CA ALA A 119 1.57 -5.66 12.00
C ALA A 119 2.95 -6.25 12.40
N THR A 120 3.12 -6.58 13.68
CA THR A 120 4.32 -7.18 14.25
C THR A 120 3.95 -8.39 15.11
N ALA A 121 4.68 -9.49 14.97
CA ALA A 121 4.66 -10.61 15.89
C ALA A 121 6.06 -10.82 16.49
N ARG A 122 6.12 -11.09 17.79
CA ARG A 122 7.35 -11.45 18.50
C ARG A 122 7.19 -12.88 19.02
N LEU A 123 8.07 -13.76 18.56
CA LEU A 123 8.09 -15.17 18.90
C LEU A 123 9.44 -15.50 19.54
N PRO A 124 9.53 -16.42 20.51
CA PRO A 124 10.82 -16.90 20.98
C PRO A 124 11.66 -17.45 19.82
N ALA A 125 12.90 -16.99 19.67
CA ALA A 125 13.83 -17.51 18.66
C ALA A 125 14.30 -18.94 19.01
N ALA A 126 14.24 -19.30 20.29
CA ALA A 126 14.44 -20.66 20.75
C ALA A 126 13.10 -21.40 20.72
N GLY A 127 12.98 -22.40 19.86
CA GLY A 127 11.76 -23.16 19.69
C GLY A 127 11.86 -24.20 18.57
N PRO A 128 10.80 -24.99 18.37
CA PRO A 128 10.71 -25.88 17.22
C PRO A 128 10.75 -25.10 15.91
N LEU A 129 11.25 -25.73 14.85
CA LEU A 129 11.20 -25.16 13.51
C LEU A 129 9.75 -24.87 13.13
N GLY A 130 9.53 -23.70 12.55
CA GLY A 130 8.21 -23.25 12.11
C GLY A 130 8.30 -22.50 10.79
N PHE A 131 7.25 -22.63 10.00
CA PHE A 131 7.05 -21.90 8.75
C PHE A 131 5.96 -20.86 8.97
N PHE A 132 6.13 -19.70 8.36
CA PHE A 132 5.21 -18.57 8.52
C PHE A 132 4.79 -18.03 7.17
N ARG A 133 3.52 -17.63 7.07
CA ARG A 133 3.00 -16.93 5.91
C ARG A 133 2.08 -15.80 6.36
N LEU A 134 1.98 -14.79 5.51
CA LEU A 134 1.00 -13.74 5.68
C LEU A 134 -0.15 -14.00 4.70
N ARG A 135 -1.35 -14.21 5.22
CA ARG A 135 -2.57 -14.34 4.43
C ARG A 135 -3.23 -12.97 4.30
N THR A 136 -3.32 -12.47 3.08
CA THR A 136 -4.12 -11.30 2.75
C THR A 136 -5.59 -11.69 2.56
N PRO A 137 -6.54 -10.75 2.72
CA PRO A 137 -7.96 -10.98 2.39
C PRO A 137 -8.17 -11.45 0.95
#